data_AF-A0A314Y0B3-F1
#
_entry.id   AF-A0A314Y0B3-F1
#
_cell.length_a   1.000
_cell.length_b   1.000
_cell.length_c   1.000
_cell.angle_alpha   90.00
_cell.angle_beta   90.00
_cell.angle_gamma   90.00
#
_symmetry.space_group_name_H-M   'P 1'
#
loop_
_entity.id
_entity.type
_entity.pdbx_description
1 polymer ?
#
loop_
_entity_poly.entity_id
_entity_poly.type
_entity_poly.pdbx_seq_one_letter_code
_entity_poly.pdbx_strand_id
1 'polypeptide(L)'
;MFRANAAFREIDGVPEDILPSCLYKEPYFSCPPTEELKKFRVIFSTFMSSFRLHDKGLNAGHFNHIFPVDASSAIEPETVVALTNFADENTTVIVTGERRNRSHWVQADIAREKGLKISYFERLFTSMPYRSLSPMFITQLDLHIKSQTTPKG
;
A
#
# COMPACT_ATOMS: atom_id res chain seq x y z
N MET A 1 -7.84 -3.02 14.77
CA MET A 1 -6.99 -2.84 13.59
C MET A 1 -6.06 -4.03 13.52
N PHE A 2 -5.69 -4.51 12.33
CA PHE A 2 -4.77 -5.63 12.16
C PHE A 2 -3.66 -5.29 11.16
N ARG A 3 -2.46 -5.83 11.37
CA ARG A 3 -1.29 -5.66 10.50
C ARG A 3 -0.84 -7.03 9.99
N ALA A 4 -1.08 -7.29 8.71
CA ALA A 4 -0.63 -8.46 7.97
C ALA A 4 0.79 -8.23 7.43
N ASN A 5 1.79 -8.66 8.20
CA ASN A 5 3.19 -8.66 7.79
C ASN A 5 3.52 -9.83 6.84
N ALA A 6 4.64 -9.72 6.13
CA ALA A 6 5.24 -10.86 5.42
C ALA A 6 5.57 -11.97 6.42
N ALA A 7 5.39 -13.23 6.04
CA ALA A 7 5.53 -14.38 6.95
C ALA A 7 6.91 -14.42 7.63
N PHE A 8 7.96 -14.15 6.86
CA PHE A 8 9.36 -14.15 7.30
C PHE A 8 9.93 -12.75 7.55
N ARG A 9 9.06 -11.77 7.87
CA ARG A 9 9.55 -10.47 8.34
C ARG A 9 10.29 -10.68 9.66
N GLU A 10 11.48 -10.12 9.80
CA GLU A 10 12.22 -10.11 11.06
C GLU A 10 11.45 -9.34 12.13
N ILE A 11 11.29 -9.96 13.31
CA ILE A 11 10.53 -9.37 14.41
C ILE A 11 11.17 -8.09 14.93
N ASP A 12 12.51 -8.04 14.98
CA ASP A 12 13.28 -6.88 15.44
C ASP A 12 13.09 -5.65 14.54
N GLY A 13 12.66 -5.87 13.29
CA GLY A 13 12.30 -4.81 12.33
C GLY A 13 10.85 -4.32 12.46
N VAL A 14 10.11 -4.75 13.49
CA VAL A 14 8.73 -4.34 13.76
C VAL A 14 8.71 -3.53 15.07
N PRO A 15 8.32 -2.24 15.02
CA PRO A 15 8.20 -1.42 16.23
C PRO A 15 7.31 -2.05 17.32
N GLU A 16 7.74 -1.94 18.58
CA GLU A 16 7.06 -2.57 19.73
C GLU A 16 5.61 -2.10 19.90
N ASP A 17 5.33 -0.84 19.57
CA ASP A 17 4.01 -0.23 19.65
C ASP A 17 3.02 -0.81 18.61
N ILE A 18 3.52 -1.36 17.50
CA ILE A 18 2.67 -1.96 16.46
C ILE A 18 2.58 -3.49 16.55
N LEU A 19 3.48 -4.14 17.27
CA LEU A 19 3.48 -5.61 17.46
C LEU A 19 2.14 -6.16 17.96
N PRO A 20 1.43 -5.53 18.93
CA PRO A 20 0.11 -6.00 19.38
C PRO A 20 -0.97 -6.03 18.30
N SER A 21 -0.78 -5.32 17.18
CA SER A 21 -1.69 -5.35 16.04
C SER A 21 -1.35 -6.44 15.02
N CYS A 22 -0.28 -7.20 15.24
CA CYS A 22 0.18 -8.27 14.38
C CYS A 22 -0.17 -9.64 15.00
N LEU A 23 -0.30 -10.68 14.18
CA LEU A 23 -0.37 -12.06 14.68
C LEU A 23 0.98 -12.72 14.46
N TYR A 24 1.78 -12.84 15.51
CA TYR A 24 3.06 -13.52 15.48
C TYR A 24 2.93 -14.90 16.14
N LYS A 25 3.31 -15.95 15.41
CA LYS A 25 3.37 -17.34 15.89
C LYS A 25 4.76 -17.85 15.56
N GLU A 26 5.66 -17.82 16.54
CA GLU A 26 7.06 -18.16 16.32
C GLU A 26 7.22 -19.42 15.44
N PRO A 27 8.05 -19.37 14.39
CA PRO A 27 8.96 -18.27 14.02
C PRO A 27 8.42 -17.28 12.96
N TYR A 28 7.10 -17.18 12.74
CA TYR A 28 6.54 -16.42 11.60
C TYR A 28 5.32 -15.54 11.92
N PHE A 29 5.14 -14.49 11.13
CA PHE A 29 3.89 -13.73 11.12
C PHE A 29 2.79 -14.51 10.40
N SER A 30 1.65 -14.69 11.05
CA SER A 30 0.50 -15.43 10.54
C SER A 30 -0.69 -14.50 10.23
N CYS A 31 -1.76 -15.07 9.70
CA CYS A 31 -3.03 -14.38 9.50
C CYS A 31 -4.11 -15.11 10.31
N PRO A 32 -4.97 -14.37 11.05
CA PRO A 32 -6.11 -14.95 11.73
C PRO A 32 -7.05 -15.69 10.77
N PRO A 33 -7.95 -16.54 11.30
CA PRO A 33 -9.06 -17.08 10.51
C PRO A 33 -9.92 -15.96 9.90
N THR A 34 -10.59 -16.26 8.79
CA THR A 34 -11.43 -15.31 8.03
C THR A 34 -12.46 -14.60 8.91
N GLU A 35 -13.07 -15.33 9.82
CA GLU A 35 -14.11 -14.80 10.72
C GLU A 35 -13.58 -13.78 11.73
N GLU A 36 -12.29 -13.84 12.06
CA GLU A 36 -11.63 -12.81 12.85
C GLU A 36 -11.16 -11.65 11.96
N LEU A 37 -10.63 -11.96 10.78
CA LEU A 37 -10.22 -10.95 9.80
C LEU A 37 -11.36 -9.97 9.47
N LYS A 38 -12.57 -10.50 9.22
CA LYS A 38 -13.77 -9.70 8.93
C LYS A 38 -14.19 -8.76 10.07
N LYS A 39 -13.73 -8.98 11.31
CA LYS A 39 -14.04 -8.11 12.46
C LYS A 39 -13.14 -6.88 12.51
N PHE A 40 -12.01 -6.88 11.82
CA PHE A 40 -11.13 -5.72 11.80
C PHE A 40 -11.64 -4.66 10.84
N ARG A 41 -11.92 -3.47 11.37
CA ARG A 41 -12.31 -2.30 10.57
C ARG A 41 -11.23 -1.80 9.62
N VAL A 42 -9.96 -2.05 9.96
CA VAL A 42 -8.79 -1.60 9.18
C VAL A 42 -7.73 -2.69 9.23
N ILE A 43 -7.23 -3.08 8.05
CA ILE A 43 -6.15 -4.03 7.86
C ILE A 43 -5.02 -3.35 7.07
N PHE A 44 -3.80 -3.43 7.59
CA PHE A 44 -2.59 -2.98 6.90
C PHE A 44 -1.84 -4.18 6.34
N SER A 45 -1.35 -4.08 5.11
CA SER A 45 -0.45 -5.08 4.52
C SER A 45 0.47 -4.43 3.52
N THR A 46 1.61 -5.06 3.22
CA THR A 46 2.37 -4.70 2.02
C THR A 46 1.61 -5.18 0.79
N PHE A 47 1.85 -4.56 -0.37
CA PHE A 47 1.16 -4.94 -1.60
C PHE A 47 1.25 -6.44 -1.88
N MET A 48 2.45 -7.01 -1.75
CA MET A 48 2.63 -8.43 -1.93
C MET A 48 2.03 -9.26 -0.80
N SER A 49 2.19 -8.89 0.48
CA SER A 49 1.63 -9.71 1.58
C SER A 49 0.10 -9.74 1.59
N SER A 50 -0.55 -8.80 0.90
CA SER A 50 -2.00 -8.72 0.81
C SER A 50 -2.64 -9.99 0.21
N PHE A 51 -1.94 -10.75 -0.65
CA PHE A 51 -2.47 -12.02 -1.19
C PHE A 51 -2.85 -13.00 -0.07
N ARG A 52 -2.17 -12.94 1.08
CA ARG A 52 -2.43 -13.84 2.21
C ARG A 52 -3.82 -13.62 2.82
N LEU A 53 -4.33 -12.40 2.74
CA LEU A 53 -5.69 -12.07 3.18
C LEU A 53 -6.72 -12.70 2.23
N HIS A 54 -6.41 -12.73 0.93
CA HIS A 54 -7.22 -13.38 -0.09
C HIS A 54 -7.18 -14.91 0.04
N ASP A 55 -6.00 -15.49 0.31
CA ASP A 55 -5.85 -16.91 0.64
C ASP A 55 -6.67 -17.32 1.88
N LYS A 56 -6.83 -16.41 2.84
CA LYS A 56 -7.74 -16.59 3.97
C LYS A 56 -9.21 -16.39 3.62
N GLY A 57 -9.58 -16.06 2.39
CA GLY A 57 -10.97 -15.94 1.94
C GLY A 57 -11.59 -14.55 2.14
N LEU A 58 -10.78 -13.49 2.30
CA LEU A 58 -11.26 -12.14 2.02
C LEU A 58 -11.28 -11.94 0.50
N ASN A 59 -12.42 -11.58 -0.07
CA ASN A 59 -12.58 -11.46 -1.52
C ASN A 59 -12.80 -10.00 -1.94
N ALA A 60 -12.87 -9.77 -3.25
CA ALA A 60 -13.28 -8.50 -3.82
C ALA A 60 -14.61 -8.01 -3.22
N GLY A 61 -14.71 -6.70 -2.96
CA GLY A 61 -15.86 -6.08 -2.32
C GLY A 61 -15.90 -6.21 -0.80
N HIS A 62 -14.95 -6.92 -0.17
CA HIS A 62 -14.85 -6.96 1.29
C HIS A 62 -14.51 -5.58 1.88
N PHE A 63 -13.60 -4.85 1.23
CA PHE A 63 -13.21 -3.51 1.66
C PHE A 63 -13.95 -2.48 0.84
N ASN A 64 -14.71 -1.60 1.49
CA ASN A 64 -15.30 -0.48 0.78
C ASN A 64 -14.24 0.51 0.29
N HIS A 65 -13.09 0.60 0.97
CA HIS A 65 -12.03 1.57 0.68
C HIS A 65 -10.67 0.88 0.69
N ILE A 66 -9.85 1.17 -0.32
CA ILE A 66 -8.46 0.70 -0.41
C ILE A 66 -7.55 1.92 -0.58
N PHE A 67 -6.50 1.98 0.24
CA PHE A 67 -5.49 3.04 0.21
C PHE A 67 -4.12 2.46 -0.17
N PRO A 68 -3.76 2.39 -1.46
CA PRO A 68 -2.39 2.09 -1.86
C PRO A 68 -1.47 3.24 -1.45
N VAL A 69 -0.79 3.08 -0.31
CA VAL A 69 0.10 4.10 0.25
C VAL A 69 1.46 4.03 -0.44
N ASP A 70 1.99 5.19 -0.83
CA ASP A 70 3.28 5.34 -1.50
C ASP A 70 3.42 4.48 -2.78
N ALA A 71 2.32 4.36 -3.52
CA ALA A 71 2.24 3.54 -4.73
C ALA A 71 3.21 3.98 -5.84
N SER A 72 3.76 5.20 -5.77
CA SER A 72 4.83 5.66 -6.67
C SER A 72 6.13 4.85 -6.52
N SER A 73 6.40 4.34 -5.32
CA SER A 73 7.63 3.61 -4.97
C SER A 73 7.62 2.14 -5.41
N ALA A 74 6.43 1.60 -5.76
CA ALA A 74 6.23 0.22 -6.18
C ALA A 74 6.13 0.12 -7.71
N ILE A 75 6.49 -1.03 -8.26
CA ILE A 75 6.16 -1.32 -9.66
C ILE A 75 4.66 -1.58 -9.77
N GLU A 76 4.06 -1.29 -10.93
CA GLU A 76 2.63 -1.49 -11.12
C GLU A 76 2.14 -2.91 -10.77
N PRO A 77 2.80 -4.01 -11.18
CA PRO A 77 2.36 -5.36 -10.83
C PRO A 77 2.21 -5.61 -9.33
N GLU A 78 3.09 -5.03 -8.49
CA GLU A 78 2.98 -5.17 -7.04
C GLU A 78 1.68 -4.52 -6.53
N THR A 79 1.43 -3.26 -6.92
CA THR A 79 0.23 -2.53 -6.51
C THR A 79 -1.04 -3.25 -6.97
N VAL A 80 -1.01 -3.80 -8.19
CA VAL A 80 -2.14 -4.50 -8.80
C VAL A 80 -2.56 -5.74 -8.01
N VAL A 81 -1.65 -6.46 -7.33
CA VAL A 81 -2.01 -7.62 -6.49
C VAL A 81 -3.06 -7.26 -5.44
N ALA A 82 -2.92 -6.12 -4.77
CA ALA A 82 -3.90 -5.68 -3.78
C ALA A 82 -5.23 -5.30 -4.46
N LEU A 83 -5.17 -4.60 -5.59
CA LEU A 83 -6.38 -4.14 -6.30
C LEU A 83 -7.17 -5.31 -6.88
N THR A 84 -6.53 -6.27 -7.54
CA THR A 84 -7.23 -7.41 -8.17
C THR A 84 -7.87 -8.36 -7.17
N ASN A 85 -7.28 -8.48 -5.98
CA ASN A 85 -7.80 -9.38 -4.95
C ASN A 85 -8.97 -8.78 -4.17
N PHE A 86 -9.08 -7.45 -4.10
CA PHE A 86 -9.94 -6.79 -3.12
C PHE A 86 -10.85 -5.70 -3.68
N ALA A 87 -10.54 -5.10 -4.82
CA ALA A 87 -11.38 -4.07 -5.42
C ALA A 87 -12.47 -4.68 -6.31
N ASP A 88 -13.68 -4.14 -6.20
CA ASP A 88 -14.82 -4.36 -7.10
C ASP A 88 -15.40 -3.01 -7.56
N GLU A 89 -16.52 -3.03 -8.28
CA GLU A 89 -17.22 -1.83 -8.75
C GLU A 89 -17.75 -0.93 -7.62
N ASN A 90 -17.85 -1.44 -6.39
CA ASN A 90 -18.34 -0.72 -5.21
C ASN A 90 -17.20 -0.27 -4.29
N THR A 91 -15.94 -0.49 -4.69
CA THR A 91 -14.76 -0.17 -3.89
C THR A 91 -14.15 1.17 -4.29
N THR A 92 -14.01 2.07 -3.34
CA THR A 92 -13.28 3.34 -3.53
C THR A 92 -11.78 3.12 -3.36
N VAL A 93 -11.00 3.40 -4.41
CA VAL A 93 -9.53 3.32 -4.36
C VAL A 93 -8.93 4.72 -4.30
N ILE A 94 -8.19 5.02 -3.24
CA ILE A 94 -7.49 6.30 -3.04
C ILE A 94 -5.99 6.03 -3.09
N VAL A 95 -5.37 6.34 -4.23
CA VAL A 95 -3.95 6.10 -4.47
C VAL A 95 -3.13 7.28 -3.94
N THR A 96 -2.13 7.00 -3.11
CA THR A 96 -1.17 8.02 -2.67
C THR A 96 0.21 7.75 -3.28
N GLY A 97 1.01 8.79 -3.42
CA GLY A 97 2.35 8.68 -3.98
C GLY A 97 2.99 10.04 -4.15
N GLU A 98 4.28 10.02 -4.46
CA GLU A 98 5.08 11.22 -4.69
C GLU A 98 5.54 11.27 -6.15
N ARG A 99 5.45 12.46 -6.75
CA ARG A 99 5.98 12.69 -8.09
C ARG A 99 7.50 12.52 -8.06
N ARG A 100 8.04 11.78 -9.02
CA ARG A 100 9.49 11.49 -9.19
C ARG A 100 10.08 10.53 -8.16
N ASN A 101 9.30 10.02 -7.21
CA ASN A 101 9.70 8.90 -6.38
C ASN A 101 9.44 7.59 -7.16
N ARG A 102 10.36 7.24 -8.08
CA ARG A 102 10.23 6.05 -8.93
C ARG A 102 10.69 4.81 -8.18
N SER A 103 10.12 3.66 -8.52
CA SER A 103 10.62 2.38 -8.00
C SER A 103 12.10 2.19 -8.38
N HIS A 104 12.96 2.15 -7.37
CA HIS A 104 14.41 2.06 -7.53
C HIS A 104 14.90 0.63 -7.85
N TRP A 105 14.01 -0.36 -7.86
CA TRP A 105 14.37 -1.78 -7.70
C TRP A 105 14.29 -2.64 -8.97
N VAL A 106 14.16 -2.04 -10.17
CA VAL A 106 14.18 -2.81 -11.43
C VAL A 106 15.60 -2.95 -11.96
N GLN A 107 16.24 -4.10 -11.74
CA GLN A 107 17.64 -4.34 -12.10
C GLN A 107 17.88 -4.51 -13.61
N ALA A 108 16.98 -5.18 -14.32
CA ALA A 108 17.15 -5.47 -15.74
C ALA A 108 16.84 -4.25 -16.63
N ASP A 109 17.79 -3.87 -17.47
CA ASP A 109 17.69 -2.73 -18.40
C ASP A 109 16.50 -2.88 -19.34
N ILE A 110 16.34 -4.06 -19.95
CA ILE A 110 15.22 -4.38 -20.84
C ILE A 110 13.89 -4.18 -20.11
N ALA A 111 13.78 -4.58 -18.84
CA ALA A 111 12.55 -4.39 -18.08
C ALA A 111 12.26 -2.90 -17.81
N ARG A 112 13.29 -2.10 -17.53
CA ARG A 112 13.14 -0.64 -17.37
C ARG A 112 12.72 0.04 -18.67
N GLU A 113 13.29 -0.37 -19.79
CA GLU A 113 12.95 0.14 -21.13
C GLU A 113 11.53 -0.24 -21.54
N LYS A 114 11.09 -1.45 -21.18
CA LYS A 114 9.72 -1.93 -21.40
C LYS A 114 8.70 -1.38 -20.38
N GLY A 115 9.11 -0.47 -19.51
CA GLY A 115 8.21 0.28 -18.64
C GLY A 115 7.93 -0.33 -17.27
N LEU A 116 8.63 -1.39 -16.85
CA LEU A 116 8.40 -2.03 -15.54
C LEU A 116 8.71 -1.08 -14.36
N LYS A 117 9.53 -0.04 -14.58
CA LYS A 117 9.81 1.01 -13.59
C LYS A 117 8.67 2.00 -13.40
N ILE A 118 7.65 1.97 -14.26
CA ILE A 118 6.49 2.87 -14.20
C ILE A 118 5.54 2.29 -13.16
N SER A 119 5.25 3.08 -12.14
CA SER A 119 4.31 2.69 -11.09
C SER A 119 2.86 2.84 -11.54
N TYR A 120 1.94 2.18 -10.83
CA TYR A 120 0.50 2.36 -11.02
C TYR A 120 0.11 3.85 -10.85
N PHE A 121 0.71 4.52 -9.85
CA PHE A 121 0.52 5.94 -9.61
C PHE A 121 0.95 6.79 -10.81
N GLU A 122 2.16 6.59 -11.35
CA GLU A 122 2.65 7.34 -12.51
C GLU A 122 1.81 7.09 -13.76
N ARG A 123 1.37 5.84 -13.99
CA ARG A 123 0.49 5.51 -15.12
C ARG A 123 -0.85 6.22 -15.00
N LEU A 124 -1.51 6.19 -13.83
CA LEU A 124 -2.74 6.95 -13.63
C LEU A 124 -2.51 8.43 -13.86
N PHE A 125 -1.44 8.98 -13.30
CA PHE A 125 -1.10 10.40 -13.39
C PHE A 125 -0.93 10.90 -14.84
N THR A 126 -0.52 10.02 -15.77
CA THR A 126 -0.37 10.33 -17.20
C THR A 126 -1.63 10.05 -18.03
N SER A 127 -2.64 9.41 -17.43
CA SER A 127 -3.89 9.01 -18.07
C SER A 127 -5.01 10.02 -17.79
N MET A 128 -6.00 10.13 -18.68
CA MET A 128 -7.22 10.88 -18.38
C MET A 128 -8.11 10.10 -17.40
N PRO A 129 -8.82 10.77 -16.47
CA PRO A 129 -8.89 12.23 -16.30
C PRO A 129 -7.78 12.83 -15.42
N TYR A 130 -6.94 12.01 -14.77
CA TYR A 130 -5.95 12.43 -13.77
C TYR A 130 -4.87 13.37 -14.34
N ARG A 131 -4.52 13.23 -15.61
CA ARG A 131 -3.55 14.10 -16.31
C ARG A 131 -3.92 15.58 -16.25
N SER A 132 -5.21 15.90 -16.14
CA SER A 132 -5.69 17.29 -16.04
C SER A 132 -5.29 18.00 -14.75
N LEU A 133 -4.85 17.25 -13.72
CA LEU A 133 -4.61 17.77 -12.36
C LEU A 133 -5.85 18.43 -11.73
N SER A 134 -7.03 18.06 -12.21
CA SER A 134 -8.28 18.58 -11.66
C SER A 134 -8.39 18.22 -10.18
N PRO A 135 -8.73 19.19 -9.31
CA PRO A 135 -8.93 18.95 -7.88
C PRO A 135 -10.09 17.97 -7.59
N MET A 136 -10.90 17.64 -8.60
CA MET A 136 -11.92 16.59 -8.50
C MET A 136 -11.32 15.17 -8.41
N PHE A 137 -10.11 14.96 -8.94
CA PHE A 137 -9.47 13.65 -9.00
C PHE A 137 -8.14 13.58 -8.25
N ILE A 138 -7.48 14.72 -8.03
CA ILE A 138 -6.17 14.80 -7.40
C ILE A 138 -6.20 15.84 -6.29
N THR A 139 -5.78 15.42 -5.11
CA THR A 139 -5.50 16.32 -3.98
C THR A 139 -3.99 16.37 -3.78
N GLN A 140 -3.40 17.55 -3.91
CA GLN A 140 -2.01 17.79 -3.52
C GLN A 140 -1.96 18.08 -2.02
N LEU A 141 -1.10 17.37 -1.30
CA LEU A 141 -0.86 17.62 0.12
C LEU A 141 0.38 18.51 0.26
N ASP A 142 0.18 19.78 0.60
CA ASP A 142 1.28 20.70 0.90
C ASP A 142 1.68 20.53 2.37
N LEU A 143 2.76 19.78 2.62
CA LEU A 143 3.32 19.61 3.95
C LEU A 143 4.15 20.85 4.36
N HIS A 144 3.49 21.97 4.60
CA HIS A 144 4.09 23.18 5.21
C HIS A 144 3.91 23.21 6.74
N ILE A 145 4.18 22.09 7.44
CA ILE A 145 4.08 22.02 8.90
C ILE A 145 5.34 21.37 9.49
N LYS A 146 6.40 22.19 9.69
CA LYS A 146 7.22 22.35 10.91
C LYS A 146 8.63 22.88 10.59
N SER A 147 8.82 24.19 10.73
CA SER A 147 10.12 24.77 11.13
C SER A 147 9.92 26.10 11.88
N GLN A 148 9.09 26.10 12.93
CA GLN A 148 9.15 27.17 13.93
C GLN A 148 9.84 26.64 15.19
N THR A 149 11.13 26.99 15.27
CA THR A 149 11.88 27.43 16.45
C THR A 149 11.86 26.60 17.74
N THR A 150 12.95 25.87 17.99
CA THR A 150 13.50 25.76 19.34
C THR A 150 14.46 26.94 19.59
N PRO A 151 14.32 27.71 20.69
CA PRO A 151 15.33 28.70 21.06
C PRO A 151 16.55 27.96 21.61
N LYS A 152 17.74 28.33 21.13
CA LYS A 152 19.01 27.93 21.75
C LYS A 152 19.10 28.62 23.11
N GLY A 153 19.23 27.84 24.17
CA GLY A 153 19.77 28.29 25.44
C GLY A 153 21.28 28.47 25.37
#